data_AF-Q85DW7-F1
#
_entry.id   AF-Q85DW7-F1
#
_cell.length_a   1.000
_cell.length_b   1.000
_cell.length_c   1.000
_cell.angle_alpha   90.00
_cell.angle_beta   90.00
_cell.angle_gamma   90.00
#
_symmetry.space_group_name_H-M   'P 1'
#
loop_
_entity.id
_entity.type
_entity.pdbx_description
1 polymer ?
#
loop_
_entity_poly.entity_id
_entity_poly.type
_entity_poly.pdbx_seq_one_letter_code
_entity_poly.pdbx_strand_id
1 'polypeptide(L)' 'MPQLDPAIWFPILIFSWILFTVAIPHKVATLASPNTPKDPNTEEANVPPSQHPSPAPLQPWNWPWH' A
#
# COMPACT_ATOMS: atom_id res chain seq x y z
N MET A 1 43.58 -5.56 4.60
CA MET A 1 42.91 -4.42 3.93
C MET A 1 42.14 -3.63 4.99
N PRO A 2 42.07 -2.29 4.92
CA PRO A 2 41.44 -1.46 5.95
C PRO A 2 39.95 -1.79 6.23
N GLN A 3 39.21 -2.29 5.23
CA GLN A 3 37.82 -2.72 5.40
C GLN A 3 37.64 -3.97 6.26
N LEU A 4 38.69 -4.76 6.45
CA LEU A 4 38.65 -6.00 7.24
C LEU A 4 38.88 -5.75 8.74
N ASP A 5 39.08 -4.49 9.16
CA ASP A 5 39.19 -4.14 10.57
C ASP A 5 37.82 -4.25 11.26
N PRO A 6 37.60 -5.24 12.15
CA PRO A 6 36.32 -5.44 12.84
C PRO A 6 35.93 -4.26 13.73
N ALA A 7 36.87 -3.42 14.18
CA ALA A 7 36.61 -2.32 15.09
C ALA A 7 35.69 -1.24 14.48
N ILE A 8 35.70 -1.11 13.15
CA ILE A 8 35.01 -0.04 12.43
C ILE A 8 33.57 -0.45 12.05
N TRP A 9 33.24 -1.74 12.08
CA TRP A 9 31.93 -2.22 11.61
C TRP A 9 30.77 -1.87 12.54
N PHE A 10 30.94 -2.05 13.85
CA PHE A 10 29.89 -1.76 14.83
C PHE A 10 29.38 -0.31 14.78
N PRO A 11 30.23 0.74 14.77
CA PRO A 11 29.74 2.10 14.66
C PRO A 11 29.09 2.41 13.30
N ILE A 12 29.59 1.82 12.19
CA ILE A 12 28.97 1.95 10.87
C ILE A 12 27.55 1.37 10.87
N LEU A 13 27.37 0.20 11.48
CA LEU A 13 26.05 -0.46 11.55
C LEU A 13 25.05 0.36 12.36
N ILE A 14 25.47 0.92 13.51
CA ILE A 14 24.61 1.79 14.31
C ILE A 14 24.25 3.06 13.54
N PHE A 15 25.23 3.72 12.92
CA PHE A 15 24.99 4.93 12.13
C PHE A 15 24.03 4.67 10.97
N SER A 16 24.25 3.58 10.23
CA SER A 16 23.37 3.13 9.15
C SER A 16 21.95 2.86 9.65
N TRP A 17 21.82 2.19 10.78
CA TRP A 17 20.51 1.89 11.37
C TRP A 17 19.75 3.17 11.78
N ILE A 18 20.44 4.14 12.39
CA ILE A 18 19.84 5.43 12.74
C ILE A 18 19.41 6.19 11.48
N LEU A 19 20.27 6.22 10.44
CA LEU A 19 19.94 6.91 9.19
C LEU A 19 18.72 6.29 8.51
N PHE A 20 18.64 4.96 8.45
CA PHE A 20 17.52 4.25 7.84
C PHE A 20 16.23 4.36 8.63
N THR A 21 16.28 4.44 9.96
CA THR A 21 15.08 4.56 10.79
C THR A 21 14.58 5.99 10.90
N VAL A 22 15.46 6.98 10.89
CA VAL A 22 15.08 8.39 11.07
C VAL A 22 14.88 9.09 9.73
N ALA A 23 15.78 8.94 8.77
CA ALA A 23 15.72 9.75 7.54
C ALA A 23 14.80 9.17 6.46
N ILE A 24 14.72 7.83 6.32
CA ILE A 24 13.92 7.20 5.25
C ILE A 24 12.41 7.35 5.47
N PRO A 25 11.83 7.11 6.66
CA PRO A 25 10.36 7.13 6.80
C PRO A 25 9.75 8.48 6.42
N HIS A 26 10.42 9.58 6.78
CA HIS A 26 9.98 10.93 6.42
C HIS A 26 9.95 11.18 4.91
N LYS A 27 10.81 10.51 4.13
CA LYS A 27 10.85 10.63 2.66
C LYS A 27 9.86 9.71 1.97
N VAL A 28 9.57 8.55 2.56
CA VAL A 28 8.67 7.54 1.97
C VAL A 28 7.20 7.87 2.30
N ALA A 29 6.93 8.51 3.44
CA ALA A 29 5.57 8.87 3.87
C ALA A 29 4.85 9.83 2.90
N THR A 30 5.58 10.57 2.05
CA THR A 30 4.98 11.46 1.05
C THR A 30 4.58 10.74 -0.24
N LEU A 31 4.85 9.44 -0.37
CA LEU A 31 4.46 8.65 -1.52
C LEU A 31 2.97 8.34 -1.45
N ALA A 32 2.20 8.90 -2.39
CA ALA A 32 0.78 8.59 -2.52
C ALA A 32 0.60 7.15 -3.00
N SER A 33 -0.28 6.39 -2.32
CA SER A 33 -0.72 5.08 -2.83
C SER A 33 -1.62 5.30 -4.05
N PRO A 34 -1.35 4.66 -5.20
CA PRO A 34 -2.15 4.83 -6.42
C PRO A 34 -3.59 4.34 -6.27
N ASN A 35 -3.87 3.45 -5.31
CA ASN A 35 -5.21 2.97 -4.97
C ASN A 35 -5.53 3.37 -3.54
N THR A 36 -6.15 4.54 -3.37
CA THR A 36 -6.78 4.88 -2.09
C THR A 36 -8.08 4.07 -2.01
N PRO A 37 -8.32 3.27 -0.96
CA PRO A 37 -9.61 2.59 -0.80
C PRO A 37 -10.69 3.66 -0.76
N LYS A 38 -11.55 3.69 -1.79
CA LYS A 38 -12.79 4.47 -1.72
C LYS A 38 -13.66 3.81 -0.66
N ASP A 39 -14.11 4.59 0.31
CA ASP A 39 -15.18 4.15 1.20
C ASP A 39 -16.35 3.67 0.32
N PRO A 40 -16.88 2.46 0.56
CA PRO A 40 -18.06 2.00 -0.17
C PRO A 40 -19.17 3.01 0.08
N ASN A 41 -19.60 3.67 -1.00
CA ASN A 41 -20.59 4.74 -0.92
C ASN A 41 -21.86 4.15 -0.30
N THR A 42 -22.19 4.58 0.92
CA THR A 42 -23.33 4.05 1.69
C THR A 42 -24.68 4.49 1.10
N GLU A 43 -24.66 5.31 0.05
CA GLU A 43 -25.85 5.81 -0.65
C GLU A 43 -26.46 4.81 -1.64
N GLU A 44 -25.74 3.75 -2.06
CA GLU A 44 -26.33 2.70 -2.93
C GLU A 44 -27.33 1.80 -2.18
N ALA A 45 -27.48 1.96 -0.86
CA ALA A 45 -28.40 1.18 -0.04
C ALA A 45 -29.86 1.68 -0.04
N ASN A 46 -30.16 2.84 -0.62
CA ASN A 46 -31.50 3.43 -0.60
C ASN A 46 -32.17 3.58 -1.97
N VAL A 47 -31.62 2.96 -3.02
CA VAL A 47 -32.30 2.96 -4.33
C VAL A 47 -33.42 1.88 -4.28
N PRO A 48 -34.69 2.21 -4.61
CA PRO A 48 -35.81 1.26 -4.60
C PRO A 48 -35.81 0.35 -5.86
N PRO A 49 -36.28 -0.94 -5.79
CA PRO A 49 -36.12 -1.98 -6.84
C PRO A 49 -36.67 -1.67 -8.24
N SER A 50 -37.26 -0.51 -8.44
CA SER A 50 -38.05 -0.17 -9.62
C SER A 50 -37.33 0.75 -10.62
N GLN A 51 -36.16 1.30 -10.27
CA GLN A 51 -35.25 1.99 -11.19
C GLN A 51 -33.80 1.64 -10.77
N HIS A 52 -33.44 0.39 -11.06
CA HIS A 52 -32.13 -0.26 -10.86
C HIS A 52 -31.35 0.10 -9.58
N PRO A 53 -31.70 -0.51 -8.43
CA PRO A 53 -30.80 -0.59 -7.29
C PRO A 53 -30.07 -1.93 -7.21
N SER A 54 -28.79 -1.82 -6.91
CA SER A 54 -28.05 -2.74 -6.04
C SER A 54 -27.88 -4.20 -6.50
N PRO A 55 -27.04 -4.98 -5.82
CA PRO A 55 -25.66 -4.76 -5.37
C PRO A 55 -24.73 -5.49 -6.35
N ALA A 56 -23.42 -5.47 -6.15
CA ALA A 56 -22.58 -6.48 -6.79
C ALA A 56 -23.02 -7.89 -6.35
N PRO A 57 -23.32 -8.79 -7.29
CA PRO A 57 -22.57 -10.02 -7.40
C PRO A 57 -21.52 -9.75 -8.47
N LEU A 58 -20.24 -9.99 -8.16
CA LEU A 58 -19.22 -10.15 -9.19
C LEU A 58 -19.77 -11.21 -10.15
N GLN A 59 -20.29 -10.79 -11.31
CA GLN A 59 -20.66 -11.75 -12.33
C GLN A 59 -19.38 -12.52 -12.66
N PRO A 60 -19.38 -13.86 -12.55
CA PRO A 60 -18.19 -14.63 -12.90
C PRO A 60 -17.82 -14.24 -14.32
N TRP A 61 -16.58 -13.81 -14.50
CA TRP A 61 -16.06 -13.36 -15.79
C TRP A 61 -16.26 -14.48 -16.81
N ASN A 62 -17.24 -14.30 -17.67
CA ASN A 62 -17.58 -15.29 -18.68
C ASN A 62 -16.58 -15.13 -19.82
N TRP A 63 -15.50 -15.92 -19.80
CA TRP A 63 -14.56 -15.94 -20.92
C TRP A 63 -15.31 -16.31 -22.21
N PRO A 64 -14.99 -15.69 -23.36
CA PRO A 64 -15.76 -15.80 -24.60
C PRO A 64 -15.46 -17.09 -25.38
N TRP A 65 -15.08 -18.17 -24.70
CA TRP A 65 -14.67 -19.43 -25.34
C TRP A 65 -15.79 -20.47 -25.43
N HIS A 66 -17.06 -20.04 -25.45
CA HIS A 66 -18.24 -20.88 -25.74
C HIS A 66 -19.00 -20.36 -26.96
#